data_AF-A0A8D0XBX4-F1
#
_entry.id   AF-A0A8D0XBX4-F1
#
_cell.length_a   1.000
_cell.length_b   1.000
_cell.length_c   1.000
_cell.angle_alpha   90.00
_cell.angle_beta   90.00
_cell.angle_gamma   90.00
#
_symmetry.space_group_name_H-M   'P 1'
#
loop_
_entity.id
_entity.type
_entity.pdbx_description
1 polymer ?
#
loop_
_entity_poly.entity_id
_entity_poly.type
_entity_poly.pdbx_seq_one_letter_code
_entity_poly.pdbx_strand_id
1 'polypeptide(L)'
;MNGPMHPRPLVALLDGRDCTVEMPILKDVATVAFCDAQSTQEIHEKVLNEAVGALMYHTITLTREDLEKFKALRIIVRIGSGFDNIDIKSAGDLGIAVCNVPAASVEETADSTMCHILNLYRRTTWLHQALREGTRVQSVEQIREVASGAARIRGETLGIIGLGRVGQAVALRAKAFGFNVLFYDPYLADGTERALGLQRVSTLQDLLFHSDCVTLHCGLNEHNHHLINDFTVKQMRQGAFLVNTARGGLVDEKALAQALKEGRIRGAALDVHESEPFSFSQGPLKDAPNLICTPHAAWYSEQASIEMREEAAREIRRAITGGRRPAAGGPEALVGAASIFRWRGHCAETSPHGGPLHTHSPRCWCHARDTHCPAGLSARVSFLRLLKSGLCL
;
A
#
# COMPACT_ATOMS: atom_id res chain seq x y z
N MET A 1 -1.40 47.10 -22.47
CA MET A 1 0.04 46.77 -22.39
C MET A 1 0.16 45.32 -21.96
N ASN A 2 0.31 44.40 -22.91
CA ASN A 2 0.58 43.00 -22.62
C ASN A 2 2.08 42.89 -22.34
N GLY A 3 2.46 42.77 -21.07
CA GLY A 3 3.83 42.42 -20.70
C GLY A 3 4.23 41.06 -21.30
N PRO A 4 5.52 40.75 -21.35
CA PRO A 4 5.98 39.46 -21.90
C PRO A 4 5.26 38.34 -21.15
N MET A 5 4.49 37.51 -21.86
CA MET A 5 3.92 36.31 -21.28
C MET A 5 5.09 35.46 -20.79
N HIS A 6 5.26 35.35 -19.47
CA HIS A 6 6.14 34.33 -18.93
C HIS A 6 5.68 32.98 -19.50
N PRO A 7 6.58 32.18 -20.10
CA PRO A 7 6.19 30.89 -20.65
C PRO A 7 5.56 30.06 -19.53
N ARG A 8 4.34 29.56 -19.79
CA ARG A 8 3.64 28.72 -18.81
C ARG A 8 4.51 27.49 -18.52
N PRO A 9 4.71 27.13 -17.24
CA PRO A 9 5.54 25.99 -16.88
C PRO A 9 5.03 24.72 -17.56
N LEU A 10 5.96 23.88 -18.01
CA LEU A 10 5.64 22.59 -18.62
C LEU A 10 5.38 21.56 -17.52
N VAL A 11 4.25 20.86 -17.63
CA VAL A 11 3.90 19.67 -16.83
C VAL A 11 3.78 18.49 -17.79
N ALA A 12 4.52 17.41 -17.52
CA ALA A 12 4.54 16.23 -18.37
C ALA A 12 3.91 15.01 -17.67
N LEU A 13 2.98 14.33 -18.34
CA LEU A 13 2.57 12.97 -18.00
C LEU A 13 3.55 11.99 -18.64
N LEU A 14 4.38 11.32 -17.84
CA LEU A 14 5.53 10.55 -18.35
C LEU A 14 5.10 9.25 -19.05
N ASP A 15 4.33 8.42 -18.36
CA ASP A 15 4.02 7.04 -18.75
C ASP A 15 2.54 6.84 -19.08
N GLY A 16 1.90 7.88 -19.59
CA GLY A 16 0.53 7.85 -20.07
C GLY A 16 0.32 8.72 -21.30
N ARG A 17 -0.82 8.53 -21.96
CA ARG A 17 -1.22 9.24 -23.19
C ARG A 17 -2.41 10.17 -22.99
N ASP A 18 -3.29 9.83 -22.05
CA ASP A 18 -4.52 10.58 -21.79
C ASP A 18 -4.30 11.64 -20.70
N CYS A 19 -4.41 12.92 -21.08
CA CYS A 19 -4.39 14.07 -20.18
C CYS A 19 -5.75 14.78 -20.04
N THR A 20 -6.85 14.15 -20.47
CA THR A 20 -8.17 14.80 -20.56
C THR A 20 -8.73 15.25 -19.22
N VAL A 21 -8.37 14.60 -18.11
CA VAL A 21 -8.78 14.98 -16.74
C VAL A 21 -7.91 16.10 -16.18
N GLU A 22 -6.60 16.03 -16.41
CA GLU A 22 -5.61 16.94 -15.86
C GLU A 22 -5.61 18.29 -16.59
N MET A 23 -5.83 18.30 -17.91
CA MET A 23 -5.82 19.50 -18.74
C MET A 23 -6.81 20.58 -18.26
N PRO A 24 -8.11 20.29 -18.01
CA PRO A 24 -9.05 21.29 -17.51
C PRO A 24 -8.63 21.93 -16.18
N ILE A 25 -7.95 21.19 -15.31
CA ILE A 25 -7.51 21.62 -13.97
C ILE A 25 -6.25 22.49 -14.04
N LEU A 26 -5.38 22.25 -15.01
CA LEU A 26 -4.07 22.89 -15.14
C LEU A 26 -3.99 23.96 -16.25
N LYS A 27 -4.98 24.04 -17.15
CA LYS A 27 -4.96 24.90 -18.36
C LYS A 27 -4.65 26.38 -18.14
N ASP A 28 -4.97 26.92 -16.96
CA ASP A 28 -4.78 28.33 -16.62
C ASP A 28 -3.39 28.61 -16.03
N VAL A 29 -2.70 27.58 -15.52
CA VAL A 29 -1.44 27.73 -14.77
C VAL A 29 -0.24 27.02 -15.42
N ALA A 30 -0.46 26.05 -16.31
CA ALA A 30 0.60 25.24 -16.91
C ALA A 30 0.28 24.85 -18.37
N THR A 31 1.34 24.50 -19.11
CA THR A 31 1.23 23.76 -20.36
C THR A 31 1.32 22.28 -20.03
N VAL A 32 0.28 21.50 -20.35
CA VAL A 32 0.25 20.04 -20.10
C VAL A 32 0.61 19.29 -21.37
N ALA A 33 1.55 18.37 -21.28
CA ALA A 33 1.95 17.45 -22.35
C ALA A 33 2.03 16.01 -21.81
N PHE A 34 2.10 15.03 -22.71
CA PHE A 34 2.34 13.63 -22.38
C PHE A 34 3.53 13.09 -23.16
N CYS A 35 4.16 12.03 -22.64
CA CYS A 35 5.30 11.36 -23.28
C CYS A 35 4.96 9.96 -23.75
N ASP A 36 4.03 9.25 -23.09
CA ASP A 36 3.72 7.84 -23.35
C ASP A 36 4.96 6.92 -23.29
N ALA A 37 5.90 7.26 -22.41
CA ALA A 37 7.21 6.63 -22.29
C ALA A 37 7.17 5.48 -21.28
N GLN A 38 7.80 4.37 -21.63
CA GLN A 38 7.98 3.20 -20.75
C GLN A 38 9.36 3.21 -20.08
N SER A 39 10.27 4.02 -20.59
CA SER A 39 11.62 4.21 -20.06
C SER A 39 12.05 5.68 -20.17
N THR A 40 13.04 6.09 -19.37
CA THR A 40 13.51 7.48 -19.39
C THR A 40 14.21 7.86 -20.68
N GLN A 41 14.69 6.87 -21.45
CA GLN A 41 15.30 7.03 -22.76
C GLN A 41 14.31 7.52 -23.82
N GLU A 42 13.02 7.26 -23.64
CA GLU A 42 11.95 7.68 -24.56
C GLU A 42 11.43 9.08 -24.26
N ILE A 43 11.82 9.68 -23.13
CA ILE A 43 11.40 11.03 -22.76
C ILE A 43 12.12 12.05 -23.65
N HIS A 44 11.34 12.82 -24.41
CA HIS A 44 11.86 13.84 -25.31
C HIS A 44 12.73 14.89 -24.58
N GLU A 45 13.84 15.31 -25.18
CA GLU A 45 14.82 16.24 -24.58
C GLU A 45 14.19 17.53 -24.05
N LYS A 46 13.19 18.07 -24.77
CA LYS A 46 12.42 19.24 -24.32
C LYS A 46 11.80 19.04 -22.93
N VAL A 47 11.24 17.86 -22.65
CA VAL A 47 10.65 17.54 -21.34
C VAL A 47 11.73 17.46 -20.28
N LEU A 48 12.86 16.78 -20.56
CA LEU A 48 13.99 16.70 -19.64
C LEU A 48 14.56 18.09 -19.29
N ASN A 49 14.60 19.00 -20.27
CA ASN A 49 15.17 20.33 -20.09
C ASN A 49 14.19 21.34 -19.45
N GLU A 50 12.90 21.29 -19.78
CA GLU A 50 11.94 22.36 -19.46
C GLU A 50 10.85 21.96 -18.45
N ALA A 51 10.59 20.66 -18.22
CA ALA A 51 9.49 20.24 -17.35
C ALA A 51 9.73 20.67 -15.91
N VAL A 52 8.77 21.40 -15.34
CA VAL A 52 8.79 21.87 -13.95
C VAL A 52 8.04 20.90 -13.04
N GLY A 53 7.03 20.21 -13.57
CA GLY A 53 6.28 19.17 -12.89
C GLY A 53 6.14 17.91 -13.74
N ALA A 54 6.12 16.74 -13.10
CA ALA A 54 5.85 15.47 -13.75
C ALA A 54 4.72 14.74 -13.04
N LEU A 55 3.84 14.13 -13.83
CA LEU A 55 2.84 13.16 -13.41
C LEU A 55 3.26 11.79 -13.94
N MET A 56 3.14 10.75 -13.12
CA MET A 56 3.46 9.39 -13.56
C MET A 56 2.68 8.33 -12.80
N TYR A 57 2.45 7.19 -13.45
CA TYR A 57 1.87 5.96 -12.94
C TYR A 57 2.99 5.04 -12.41
N HIS A 58 2.74 3.72 -12.42
CA HIS A 58 3.63 2.71 -11.86
C HIS A 58 4.54 2.05 -12.92
N THR A 59 4.39 2.39 -14.20
CA THR A 59 5.01 1.64 -15.30
C THR A 59 6.39 2.16 -15.69
N ILE A 60 6.72 3.40 -15.35
CA ILE A 60 8.07 3.95 -15.46
C ILE A 60 8.78 4.00 -14.10
N THR A 61 10.08 3.74 -14.09
CA THR A 61 10.94 3.84 -12.89
C THR A 61 11.91 5.02 -13.05
N LEU A 62 12.10 5.79 -11.98
CA LEU A 62 13.03 6.91 -11.94
C LEU A 62 14.13 6.66 -10.90
N THR A 63 15.29 6.22 -11.38
CA THR A 63 16.51 6.07 -10.57
C THR A 63 17.20 7.42 -10.35
N ARG A 64 18.25 7.45 -9.53
CA ARG A 64 19.11 8.64 -9.39
C ARG A 64 19.62 9.17 -10.74
N GLU A 65 20.16 8.27 -11.58
CA GLU A 65 20.69 8.62 -12.90
C GLU A 65 19.60 9.20 -13.82
N ASP A 66 18.36 8.74 -13.68
CA ASP A 66 17.23 9.24 -14.43
C ASP A 66 16.79 10.63 -13.96
N LEU A 67 16.73 10.83 -12.64
CA LEU A 67 16.35 12.11 -12.04
C LEU A 67 17.36 13.22 -12.40
N GLU A 68 18.66 12.90 -12.47
CA GLU A 68 19.73 13.86 -12.85
C GLU A 68 19.61 14.37 -14.31
N LYS A 69 18.87 13.66 -15.17
CA LYS A 69 18.58 14.11 -16.55
C LYS A 69 17.64 15.31 -16.55
N PHE A 70 16.75 15.43 -15.57
CA PHE A 70 15.80 16.54 -15.49
C PHE A 70 16.47 17.82 -14.97
N LYS A 71 16.43 18.90 -15.78
CA LYS A 71 17.15 20.16 -15.47
C LYS A 71 16.29 21.21 -14.76
N ALA A 72 14.96 21.13 -14.90
CA ALA A 72 14.02 22.10 -14.36
C ALA A 72 12.98 21.51 -13.40
N LEU A 73 12.98 20.19 -13.21
CA LEU A 73 11.95 19.48 -12.48
C LEU A 73 11.98 19.86 -11.00
N ARG A 74 10.81 20.13 -10.42
CA ARG A 74 10.64 20.51 -9.01
C ARG A 74 9.69 19.62 -8.25
N ILE A 75 8.76 18.98 -8.96
CA ILE A 75 7.78 18.11 -8.35
C ILE A 75 7.48 16.92 -9.26
N ILE A 76 7.40 15.74 -8.65
CA ILE A 76 6.86 14.53 -9.24
C ILE A 76 5.63 14.14 -8.43
N VAL A 77 4.50 13.91 -9.10
CA VAL A 77 3.29 13.42 -8.47
C VAL A 77 2.96 12.03 -9.02
N ARG A 78 3.02 11.03 -8.13
CA ARG A 78 2.57 9.67 -8.42
C ARG A 78 1.05 9.62 -8.42
N ILE A 79 0.48 9.33 -9.58
CA ILE A 79 -0.94 8.99 -9.73
C ILE A 79 -1.12 7.56 -9.18
N GLY A 80 -1.46 7.48 -7.89
CA GLY A 80 -1.54 6.24 -7.12
C GLY A 80 -0.83 6.36 -5.77
N SER A 81 -0.95 5.31 -4.95
CA SER A 81 -0.51 5.33 -3.55
C SER A 81 0.97 4.99 -3.34
N GLY A 82 1.50 3.98 -4.02
CA GLY A 82 2.90 3.58 -3.85
C GLY A 82 3.86 4.35 -4.77
N PHE A 83 5.06 4.55 -4.25
CA PHE A 83 6.11 5.43 -4.79
C PHE A 83 7.47 4.72 -4.85
N ASP A 84 7.48 3.39 -4.75
CA ASP A 84 8.66 2.53 -4.81
C ASP A 84 9.38 2.56 -6.16
N ASN A 85 8.70 3.00 -7.23
CA ASN A 85 9.27 3.22 -8.56
C ASN A 85 10.03 4.55 -8.69
N ILE A 86 10.22 5.31 -7.61
CA ILE A 86 11.00 6.56 -7.59
C ILE A 86 12.02 6.48 -6.46
N ASP A 87 13.28 6.80 -6.75
CA ASP A 87 14.28 7.05 -5.71
C ASP A 87 13.99 8.39 -5.02
N ILE A 88 13.11 8.36 -4.01
CA ILE A 88 12.67 9.54 -3.27
C ILE A 88 13.80 10.21 -2.49
N LYS A 89 14.86 9.47 -2.11
CA LYS A 89 16.02 10.04 -1.42
C LYS A 89 16.83 10.89 -2.39
N SER A 90 17.16 10.33 -3.56
CA SER A 90 17.86 11.07 -4.61
C SER A 90 17.03 12.24 -5.16
N ALA A 91 15.71 12.08 -5.29
CA ALA A 91 14.83 13.19 -5.66
C ALA A 91 14.94 14.35 -4.65
N GLY A 92 14.92 14.05 -3.35
CA GLY A 92 15.13 15.04 -2.29
C GLY A 92 16.48 15.75 -2.36
N ASP A 93 17.57 15.01 -2.59
CA ASP A 93 18.92 15.57 -2.78
C ASP A 93 18.99 16.55 -3.96
N LEU A 94 18.24 16.25 -5.03
CA LEU A 94 18.14 17.08 -6.24
C LEU A 94 17.14 18.24 -6.11
N GLY A 95 16.48 18.40 -4.95
CA GLY A 95 15.48 19.44 -4.71
C GLY A 95 14.13 19.18 -5.40
N ILE A 96 13.84 17.92 -5.74
CA ILE A 96 12.60 17.48 -6.37
C ILE A 96 11.68 16.91 -5.29
N ALA A 97 10.52 17.53 -5.09
CA ALA A 97 9.49 16.99 -4.21
C ALA A 97 8.79 15.80 -4.85
N VAL A 98 8.47 14.76 -4.08
CA VAL A 98 7.67 13.61 -4.54
C VAL A 98 6.38 13.54 -3.72
N CYS A 99 5.23 13.58 -4.41
CA CYS A 99 3.91 13.43 -3.82
C CYS A 99 3.22 12.17 -4.38
N ASN A 100 2.22 11.66 -3.66
CA ASN A 100 1.39 10.53 -4.07
C ASN A 100 -0.10 10.83 -3.86
N VAL A 101 -0.97 9.92 -4.31
CA VAL A 101 -2.42 9.96 -4.06
C VAL A 101 -2.84 8.76 -3.21
N PRO A 102 -2.83 8.88 -1.87
CA PRO A 102 -2.90 7.72 -0.98
C PRO A 102 -4.31 7.17 -0.72
N ALA A 103 -5.37 7.89 -1.11
CA ALA A 103 -6.75 7.58 -0.69
C ALA A 103 -7.65 7.06 -1.82
N ALA A 104 -7.34 7.35 -3.08
CA ALA A 104 -8.29 7.26 -4.19
C ALA A 104 -8.78 5.85 -4.56
N SER A 105 -8.06 4.79 -4.16
CA SER A 105 -8.42 3.40 -4.51
C SER A 105 -8.35 2.44 -3.32
N VAL A 106 -8.52 2.96 -2.10
CA VAL A 106 -8.38 2.16 -0.87
C VAL A 106 -9.46 1.08 -0.81
N GLU A 107 -10.70 1.43 -1.11
CA GLU A 107 -11.82 0.50 -1.03
C GLU A 107 -11.83 -0.46 -2.22
N GLU A 108 -11.56 0.01 -3.44
CA GLU A 108 -11.41 -0.83 -4.63
C GLU A 108 -10.34 -1.92 -4.43
N THR A 109 -9.19 -1.55 -3.86
CA THR A 109 -8.11 -2.50 -3.58
C THR A 109 -8.52 -3.50 -2.50
N ALA A 110 -9.25 -3.06 -1.48
CA ALA A 110 -9.75 -3.94 -0.43
C ALA A 110 -10.83 -4.91 -0.95
N ASP A 111 -11.73 -4.44 -1.81
CA ASP A 111 -12.78 -5.24 -2.46
C ASP A 111 -12.15 -6.29 -3.39
N SER A 112 -11.18 -5.88 -4.20
CA SER A 112 -10.42 -6.78 -5.07
C SER A 112 -9.63 -7.82 -4.26
N THR A 113 -9.04 -7.43 -3.13
CA THR A 113 -8.38 -8.37 -2.22
C THR A 113 -9.36 -9.37 -1.65
N MET A 114 -10.52 -8.93 -1.17
CA MET A 114 -11.57 -9.84 -0.67
C MET A 114 -12.08 -10.76 -1.78
N CYS A 115 -12.22 -10.27 -3.01
CA CYS A 115 -12.55 -11.08 -4.18
C CYS A 115 -11.52 -12.19 -4.39
N HIS A 116 -10.22 -11.87 -4.34
CA HIS A 116 -9.13 -12.84 -4.44
C HIS A 116 -9.16 -13.88 -3.32
N ILE A 117 -9.32 -13.45 -2.07
CA ILE A 117 -9.46 -14.35 -0.91
C ILE A 117 -10.65 -15.30 -1.13
N LEU A 118 -11.82 -14.78 -1.47
CA LEU A 118 -13.01 -15.59 -1.70
C LEU A 118 -12.84 -16.54 -2.90
N ASN A 119 -12.16 -16.12 -3.96
CA ASN A 119 -11.85 -16.98 -5.10
C ASN A 119 -10.96 -18.15 -4.72
N LEU A 120 -9.98 -17.97 -3.82
CA LEU A 120 -9.16 -19.06 -3.31
C LEU A 120 -9.98 -20.03 -2.45
N TYR A 121 -10.78 -19.51 -1.51
CA TYR A 121 -11.57 -20.34 -0.60
C TYR A 121 -12.73 -21.06 -1.30
N ARG A 122 -13.35 -20.45 -2.31
CA ARG A 122 -14.58 -20.93 -2.98
C ARG A 122 -14.33 -21.46 -4.39
N ARG A 123 -13.13 -21.27 -4.92
CA ARG A 123 -12.67 -21.75 -6.23
C ARG A 123 -13.48 -21.20 -7.41
N THR A 124 -14.20 -20.10 -7.23
CA THR A 124 -15.17 -19.59 -8.22
C THR A 124 -14.54 -19.38 -9.60
N THR A 125 -13.37 -18.72 -9.67
CA THR A 125 -12.65 -18.51 -10.94
C THR A 125 -12.25 -19.82 -11.61
N TRP A 126 -11.73 -20.79 -10.86
CA TRP A 126 -11.34 -22.10 -11.41
C TRP A 126 -12.54 -22.94 -11.84
N LEU A 127 -13.67 -22.86 -11.12
CA LEU A 127 -14.92 -23.50 -11.52
C LEU A 127 -15.47 -22.89 -12.81
N HIS A 128 -15.44 -21.56 -12.94
CA HIS A 128 -15.77 -20.88 -14.19
C HIS A 128 -14.86 -21.34 -15.34
N GLN A 129 -13.55 -21.41 -15.09
CA GLN A 129 -12.58 -21.89 -16.08
C GLN A 129 -12.85 -23.33 -16.51
N ALA A 130 -13.10 -24.25 -15.58
CA ALA A 130 -13.39 -25.64 -15.89
C ALA A 130 -14.64 -25.80 -16.79
N LEU A 131 -15.68 -24.98 -16.55
CA LEU A 131 -16.87 -24.95 -17.41
C LEU A 131 -16.56 -24.38 -18.81
N ARG A 132 -15.73 -23.33 -18.89
CA ARG A 132 -15.26 -22.78 -20.18
C ARG A 132 -14.45 -23.79 -20.98
N GLU A 133 -13.67 -24.63 -20.31
CA GLU A 133 -12.90 -25.72 -20.89
C GLU A 133 -13.76 -26.95 -21.28
N GLY A 134 -15.06 -26.91 -21.01
CA GLY A 134 -16.02 -27.94 -21.45
C GLY A 134 -16.28 -29.06 -20.43
N THR A 135 -15.80 -28.91 -19.19
CA THR A 135 -16.09 -29.87 -18.11
C THR A 135 -17.61 -29.94 -17.87
N ARG A 136 -18.16 -31.15 -17.88
CA ARG A 136 -19.59 -31.39 -17.61
C ARG A 136 -19.76 -31.95 -16.20
N VAL A 137 -20.59 -31.28 -15.42
CA VAL A 137 -20.85 -31.61 -14.01
C VAL A 137 -22.34 -31.88 -13.85
N GLN A 138 -22.71 -33.14 -13.60
CA GLN A 138 -24.11 -33.58 -13.46
C GLN A 138 -24.40 -34.16 -12.08
N SER A 139 -23.53 -35.04 -11.57
CA SER A 139 -23.73 -35.70 -10.29
C SER A 139 -23.12 -34.91 -9.11
N VAL A 140 -23.58 -35.21 -7.90
CA VAL A 140 -23.06 -34.59 -6.68
C VAL A 140 -21.58 -34.94 -6.46
N GLU A 141 -21.16 -36.13 -6.87
CA GLU A 141 -19.77 -36.59 -6.82
C GLU A 141 -18.89 -35.74 -7.73
N GLN A 142 -19.33 -35.47 -8.97
CA GLN A 142 -18.62 -34.62 -9.91
C GLN A 142 -18.51 -33.17 -9.38
N ILE A 143 -19.55 -32.66 -8.71
CA ILE A 143 -19.50 -31.34 -8.06
C ILE A 143 -18.41 -31.32 -6.98
N ARG A 144 -18.34 -32.36 -6.13
CA ARG A 144 -17.32 -32.46 -5.08
C ARG A 144 -15.91 -32.58 -5.66
N GLU A 145 -15.75 -33.30 -6.76
CA GLU A 145 -14.46 -33.49 -7.43
C GLU A 145 -13.95 -32.18 -8.03
N VAL A 146 -14.76 -31.50 -8.85
CA VAL A 146 -14.36 -30.25 -9.51
C VAL A 146 -14.16 -29.09 -8.51
N ALA A 147 -14.95 -29.06 -7.43
CA ALA A 147 -14.83 -28.07 -6.36
C ALA A 147 -13.90 -28.52 -5.21
N SER A 148 -13.15 -29.62 -5.38
CA SER A 148 -12.28 -30.15 -4.35
C SER A 148 -11.26 -29.10 -3.88
N GLY A 149 -11.04 -29.05 -2.58
CA GLY A 149 -10.19 -28.06 -1.92
C GLY A 149 -10.89 -26.75 -1.54
N ALA A 150 -12.16 -26.55 -1.92
CA ALA A 150 -12.94 -25.40 -1.45
C ALA A 150 -13.21 -25.53 0.07
N ALA A 151 -12.82 -24.51 0.85
CA ALA A 151 -12.86 -24.55 2.32
C ALA A 151 -13.92 -23.62 2.96
N ARG A 152 -14.43 -24.02 4.14
CA ARG A 152 -15.30 -23.17 4.96
C ARG A 152 -14.47 -22.02 5.54
N ILE A 153 -14.98 -20.78 5.43
CA ILE A 153 -14.26 -19.57 5.87
C ILE A 153 -14.38 -19.33 7.39
N ARG A 154 -15.56 -19.54 7.97
CA ARG A 154 -15.79 -19.25 9.39
C ARG A 154 -14.82 -20.04 10.28
N GLY A 155 -14.05 -19.32 11.09
CA GLY A 155 -13.06 -19.89 12.01
C GLY A 155 -11.63 -19.91 11.46
N GLU A 156 -11.44 -19.65 10.16
CA GLU A 156 -10.12 -19.50 9.55
C GLU A 156 -9.45 -18.21 10.01
N THR A 157 -8.12 -18.20 9.96
CA THR A 157 -7.29 -17.08 10.39
C THR A 157 -6.72 -16.34 9.19
N LEU A 158 -7.08 -15.06 9.05
CA LEU A 158 -6.55 -14.16 8.02
C LEU A 158 -5.41 -13.31 8.62
N GLY A 159 -4.19 -13.52 8.15
CA GLY A 159 -3.00 -12.76 8.52
C GLY A 159 -2.74 -11.62 7.55
N ILE A 160 -2.80 -10.38 8.04
CA ILE A 160 -2.53 -9.16 7.28
C ILE A 160 -1.12 -8.65 7.57
N ILE A 161 -0.27 -8.57 6.55
CA ILE A 161 1.06 -7.96 6.64
C ILE A 161 0.96 -6.51 6.18
N GLY A 162 1.04 -5.57 7.12
CA GLY A 162 0.81 -4.14 6.91
C GLY A 162 -0.64 -3.74 7.17
N LEU A 163 -0.90 -3.01 8.26
CA LEU A 163 -2.25 -2.57 8.65
C LEU A 163 -2.46 -1.07 8.36
N GLY A 164 -2.05 -0.65 7.15
CA GLY A 164 -2.34 0.68 6.60
C GLY A 164 -3.80 0.82 6.14
N ARG A 165 -4.07 1.78 5.25
CA ARG A 165 -5.43 2.07 4.76
C ARG A 165 -6.15 0.85 4.18
N VAL A 166 -5.51 0.14 3.25
CA VAL A 166 -6.06 -1.06 2.61
C VAL A 166 -6.17 -2.21 3.60
N GLY A 167 -5.13 -2.47 4.40
CA GLY A 167 -5.15 -3.54 5.41
C GLY A 167 -6.29 -3.37 6.43
N GLN A 168 -6.58 -2.15 6.87
CA GLN A 168 -7.72 -1.87 7.75
C GLN A 168 -9.06 -2.11 7.03
N ALA A 169 -9.21 -1.64 5.79
CA ALA A 169 -10.42 -1.84 4.99
C ALA A 169 -10.71 -3.34 4.74
N VAL A 170 -9.67 -4.14 4.47
CA VAL A 170 -9.75 -5.61 4.34
C VAL A 170 -10.12 -6.26 5.67
N ALA A 171 -9.49 -5.87 6.78
CA ALA A 171 -9.78 -6.40 8.10
C ALA A 171 -11.26 -6.25 8.49
N LEU A 172 -11.83 -5.06 8.24
CA LEU A 172 -13.25 -4.78 8.53
C LEU A 172 -14.19 -5.64 7.69
N ARG A 173 -13.90 -5.82 6.39
CA ARG A 173 -14.70 -6.67 5.49
C ARG A 173 -14.59 -8.15 5.85
N ALA A 174 -13.38 -8.63 6.13
CA ALA A 174 -13.09 -10.03 6.45
C ALA A 174 -13.85 -10.53 7.71
N LYS A 175 -14.04 -9.66 8.71
CA LYS A 175 -14.80 -9.99 9.92
C LYS A 175 -16.22 -10.47 9.64
N ALA A 176 -16.90 -9.88 8.66
CA ALA A 176 -18.27 -10.26 8.31
C ALA A 176 -18.37 -11.70 7.78
N PHE A 177 -17.31 -12.22 7.18
CA PHE A 177 -17.22 -13.61 6.72
C PHE A 177 -16.87 -14.61 7.83
N GLY A 178 -16.55 -14.12 9.03
CA GLY A 178 -16.20 -14.94 10.19
C GLY A 178 -14.72 -15.34 10.26
N PHE A 179 -13.83 -14.58 9.62
CA PHE A 179 -12.38 -14.71 9.81
C PHE A 179 -11.95 -14.22 11.19
N ASN A 180 -10.97 -14.91 11.78
CA ASN A 180 -10.15 -14.39 12.85
C ASN A 180 -9.02 -13.55 12.22
N VAL A 181 -9.02 -12.24 12.43
CA VAL A 181 -8.06 -11.35 11.75
C VAL A 181 -6.87 -11.05 12.66
N LEU A 182 -5.69 -11.43 12.18
CA LEU A 182 -4.39 -11.12 12.78
C LEU A 182 -3.64 -10.14 11.89
N PHE A 183 -2.78 -9.32 12.46
CA PHE A 183 -1.90 -8.47 11.66
C PHE A 183 -0.51 -8.29 12.27
N TYR A 184 0.44 -8.06 11.37
CA TYR A 184 1.81 -7.66 11.69
C TYR A 184 2.10 -6.35 10.96
N ASP A 185 2.42 -5.32 11.74
CA ASP A 185 2.91 -4.04 11.24
C ASP A 185 3.90 -3.46 12.26
N PRO A 186 5.21 -3.48 11.99
CA PRO A 186 6.23 -3.03 12.93
C PRO A 186 6.30 -1.51 13.04
N TYR A 187 5.66 -0.76 12.13
CA TYR A 187 5.75 0.69 12.07
C TYR A 187 4.55 1.41 12.69
N LEU A 188 3.46 0.68 12.96
CA LEU A 188 2.29 1.25 13.63
C LEU A 188 2.51 1.42 15.14
N ALA A 189 1.98 2.52 15.67
CA ALA A 189 1.87 2.74 17.10
C ALA A 189 0.83 1.80 17.73
N ASP A 190 1.02 1.52 19.02
CA ASP A 190 0.10 0.70 19.81
C ASP A 190 -1.28 1.33 19.93
N GLY A 191 -2.32 0.48 19.98
CA GLY A 191 -3.71 0.90 20.20
C GLY A 191 -4.63 0.69 18.99
N THR A 192 -4.07 0.60 17.77
CA THR A 192 -4.86 0.36 16.54
C THR A 192 -5.59 -0.99 16.60
N GLU A 193 -4.94 -2.01 17.17
CA GLU A 193 -5.51 -3.33 17.40
C GLU A 193 -6.74 -3.30 18.30
N ARG A 194 -6.73 -2.44 19.33
CA ARG A 194 -7.86 -2.28 20.26
C ARG A 194 -9.00 -1.51 19.62
N ALA A 195 -8.69 -0.44 18.88
CA ALA A 195 -9.70 0.37 18.19
C ALA A 195 -10.49 -0.43 17.16
N LEU A 196 -9.81 -1.31 16.41
CA LEU A 196 -10.43 -2.14 15.37
C LEU A 196 -10.86 -3.53 15.87
N GLY A 197 -10.55 -3.90 17.12
CA GLY A 197 -10.81 -5.22 17.69
C GLY A 197 -10.12 -6.35 16.92
N LEU A 198 -8.84 -6.17 16.60
CA LEU A 198 -7.99 -7.12 15.87
C LEU A 198 -6.91 -7.67 16.80
N GLN A 199 -6.31 -8.79 16.42
CA GLN A 199 -5.15 -9.32 17.14
C GLN A 199 -3.85 -8.89 16.45
N ARG A 200 -2.97 -8.19 17.17
CA ARG A 200 -1.63 -7.84 16.70
C ARG A 200 -0.63 -8.90 17.11
N VAL A 201 0.31 -9.24 16.22
CA VAL A 201 1.48 -10.06 16.55
C VAL A 201 2.76 -9.24 16.35
N SER A 202 3.80 -9.58 17.11
CA SER A 202 5.04 -8.80 17.19
C SER A 202 6.08 -9.20 16.14
N THR A 203 5.95 -10.39 15.54
CA THR A 203 6.90 -10.88 14.54
C THR A 203 6.18 -11.37 13.29
N LEU A 204 6.88 -11.31 12.15
CA LEU A 204 6.39 -11.91 10.91
C LEU A 204 6.16 -13.42 11.06
N GLN A 205 7.07 -14.11 11.75
CA GLN A 205 6.98 -15.56 11.99
C GLN A 205 5.68 -15.93 12.71
N ASP A 206 5.31 -15.19 13.76
CA ASP A 206 4.05 -15.44 14.48
C ASP A 206 2.84 -15.28 13.57
N LEU A 207 2.86 -14.31 12.66
CA LEU A 207 1.78 -14.13 11.70
C LEU A 207 1.69 -15.34 10.75
N LEU A 208 2.81 -15.71 10.13
CA LEU A 208 2.85 -16.80 9.14
C LEU A 208 2.45 -18.14 9.76
N PHE A 209 2.85 -18.40 11.00
CA PHE A 209 2.56 -19.63 11.72
C PHE A 209 1.09 -19.77 12.12
N HIS A 210 0.40 -18.66 12.43
CA HIS A 210 -0.99 -18.69 12.88
C HIS A 210 -2.03 -18.47 11.78
N SER A 211 -1.61 -18.10 10.56
CA SER A 211 -2.53 -17.71 9.49
C SER A 211 -2.81 -18.85 8.51
N ASP A 212 -4.09 -19.06 8.19
CA ASP A 212 -4.54 -19.97 7.14
C ASP A 212 -4.53 -19.30 5.76
N CYS A 213 -4.72 -17.98 5.75
CA CYS A 213 -4.55 -17.13 4.57
C CYS A 213 -3.70 -15.92 4.95
N VAL A 214 -2.66 -15.63 4.16
CA VAL A 214 -1.80 -14.46 4.33
C VAL A 214 -2.07 -13.47 3.20
N THR A 215 -2.25 -12.19 3.53
CA THR A 215 -2.43 -11.12 2.55
C THR A 215 -1.49 -9.95 2.80
N LEU A 216 -0.88 -9.44 1.72
CA LEU A 216 0.13 -8.39 1.76
C LEU A 216 -0.48 -7.02 1.46
N HIS A 217 -0.29 -6.07 2.39
CA HIS A 217 -0.77 -4.69 2.31
C HIS A 217 0.27 -3.66 2.81
N CYS A 218 1.54 -4.05 2.84
CA CYS A 218 2.66 -3.14 3.13
C CYS A 218 3.25 -2.57 1.83
N GLY A 219 3.76 -1.34 1.88
CA GLY A 219 4.51 -0.76 0.76
C GLY A 219 5.89 -1.41 0.62
N LEU A 220 6.40 -1.52 -0.61
CA LEU A 220 7.76 -1.98 -0.88
C LEU A 220 8.78 -0.92 -0.43
N ASN A 221 9.82 -1.35 0.28
CA ASN A 221 10.92 -0.53 0.78
C ASN A 221 12.21 -1.36 0.88
N GLU A 222 13.31 -0.70 1.25
CA GLU A 222 14.65 -1.28 1.33
C GLU A 222 14.78 -2.49 2.27
N HIS A 223 13.86 -2.68 3.21
CA HIS A 223 13.94 -3.72 4.24
C HIS A 223 12.97 -4.90 4.04
N ASN A 224 12.09 -4.84 3.04
CA ASN A 224 11.07 -5.87 2.81
C ASN A 224 11.00 -6.39 1.37
N HIS A 225 12.03 -6.13 0.56
CA HIS A 225 12.21 -6.83 -0.71
C HIS A 225 12.31 -8.34 -0.46
N HIS A 226 11.53 -9.13 -1.20
CA HIS A 226 11.36 -10.57 -1.00
C HIS A 226 11.04 -10.94 0.47
N LEU A 227 10.15 -10.16 1.09
CA LEU A 227 9.61 -10.46 2.42
C LEU A 227 9.07 -11.89 2.51
N ILE A 228 8.39 -12.33 1.47
CA ILE A 228 7.98 -13.73 1.28
C ILE A 228 9.00 -14.41 0.36
N ASN A 229 9.95 -15.11 0.97
CA ASN A 229 11.01 -15.87 0.31
C ASN A 229 11.00 -17.35 0.72
N ASP A 230 11.95 -18.14 0.21
CA ASP A 230 12.06 -19.58 0.52
C ASP A 230 12.08 -19.90 2.02
N PHE A 231 12.70 -19.05 2.84
CA PHE A 231 12.76 -19.24 4.29
C PHE A 231 11.41 -18.94 4.95
N THR A 232 10.79 -17.79 4.66
CA THR A 232 9.51 -17.40 5.28
C THR A 232 8.34 -18.25 4.80
N VAL A 233 8.37 -18.74 3.55
CA VAL A 233 7.32 -19.64 3.05
C VAL A 233 7.31 -20.95 3.85
N LYS A 234 8.45 -21.44 4.33
CA LYS A 234 8.51 -22.63 5.21
C LYS A 234 7.92 -22.39 6.59
N GLN A 235 7.73 -21.14 7.00
CA GLN A 235 7.08 -20.77 8.26
C GLN A 235 5.56 -20.66 8.15
N MET A 236 5.04 -20.61 6.92
CA MET A 236 3.59 -20.62 6.67
C MET A 236 2.99 -21.97 7.03
N ARG A 237 1.72 -21.98 7.42
CA ARG A 237 0.98 -23.23 7.62
C ARG A 237 0.95 -24.07 6.35
N GLN A 238 1.03 -25.40 6.53
CA GLN A 238 0.86 -26.33 5.42
C GLN A 238 -0.52 -26.15 4.78
N GLY A 239 -0.54 -25.89 3.48
CA GLY A 239 -1.76 -25.68 2.71
C GLY A 239 -2.42 -24.31 2.96
N ALA A 240 -1.66 -23.31 3.42
CA ALA A 240 -2.12 -21.92 3.52
C ALA A 240 -2.34 -21.29 2.14
N PHE A 241 -3.10 -20.20 2.12
CA PHE A 241 -3.27 -19.32 0.96
C PHE A 241 -2.39 -18.06 1.04
N LEU A 242 -2.00 -17.52 -0.11
CA LEU A 242 -1.28 -16.26 -0.22
C LEU A 242 -1.98 -15.29 -1.19
N VAL A 243 -2.15 -14.03 -0.77
CA VAL A 243 -2.72 -12.98 -1.62
C VAL A 243 -1.80 -11.77 -1.65
N ASN A 244 -1.45 -11.28 -2.85
CA ASN A 244 -0.64 -10.07 -3.01
C ASN A 244 -1.34 -9.07 -3.93
N THR A 245 -1.83 -7.98 -3.35
CA THR A 245 -2.37 -6.80 -4.05
C THR A 245 -1.56 -5.54 -3.72
N ALA A 246 -0.35 -5.72 -3.17
CA ALA A 246 0.53 -4.63 -2.75
C ALA A 246 1.58 -4.35 -3.82
N ARG A 247 2.73 -5.05 -3.79
CA ARG A 247 3.82 -4.91 -4.76
C ARG A 247 4.44 -6.26 -5.10
N GLY A 248 4.84 -6.45 -6.36
CA GLY A 248 5.44 -7.69 -6.85
C GLY A 248 6.72 -8.07 -6.10
N GLY A 249 7.63 -7.12 -5.93
CA GLY A 249 8.92 -7.33 -5.25
C GLY A 249 8.85 -7.72 -3.77
N LEU A 250 7.66 -7.82 -3.17
CA LEU A 250 7.48 -8.36 -1.81
C LEU A 250 7.58 -9.89 -1.77
N VAL A 251 7.40 -10.56 -2.90
CA VAL A 251 7.36 -12.03 -3.00
C VAL A 251 8.45 -12.48 -3.96
N ASP A 252 9.26 -13.46 -3.55
CA ASP A 252 10.13 -14.23 -4.45
C ASP A 252 9.26 -15.23 -5.22
N GLU A 253 9.03 -14.95 -6.51
CA GLU A 253 8.18 -15.76 -7.37
C GLU A 253 8.72 -17.18 -7.59
N LYS A 254 10.04 -17.39 -7.51
CA LYS A 254 10.63 -18.73 -7.64
C LYS A 254 10.31 -19.57 -6.40
N ALA A 255 10.45 -18.97 -5.21
CA ALA A 255 10.09 -19.63 -3.96
C ALA A 255 8.59 -19.96 -3.90
N LEU A 256 7.74 -19.02 -4.36
CA LEU A 256 6.29 -19.24 -4.45
C LEU A 256 5.94 -20.36 -5.44
N ALA A 257 6.53 -20.35 -6.65
CA ALA A 257 6.28 -21.37 -7.66
C ALA A 257 6.61 -22.78 -7.12
N GLN A 258 7.74 -22.93 -6.43
CA GLN A 258 8.13 -24.19 -5.83
C GLN A 258 7.16 -24.61 -4.72
N ALA A 259 6.74 -23.67 -3.87
CA ALA A 259 5.79 -23.95 -2.79
C ALA A 259 4.40 -24.38 -3.28
N LEU A 260 3.93 -23.84 -4.40
CA LEU A 260 2.69 -24.25 -5.06
C LEU A 260 2.83 -25.67 -5.64
N LYS A 261 3.94 -25.96 -6.33
CA LYS A 261 4.20 -27.30 -6.89
C LYS A 261 4.31 -28.38 -5.82
N GLU A 262 4.89 -28.06 -4.67
CA GLU A 262 5.01 -28.97 -3.52
C GLU A 262 3.73 -29.05 -2.67
N GLY A 263 2.72 -28.21 -2.94
CA GLY A 263 1.49 -28.14 -2.15
C GLY A 263 1.67 -27.58 -0.73
N ARG A 264 2.83 -26.96 -0.43
CA ARG A 264 3.05 -26.20 0.81
C ARG A 264 2.11 -25.00 0.89
N ILE A 265 1.95 -24.28 -0.22
CA ILE A 265 0.90 -23.28 -0.41
C ILE A 265 -0.19 -23.93 -1.26
N ARG A 266 -1.43 -23.90 -0.78
CA ARG A 266 -2.59 -24.50 -1.45
C ARG A 266 -3.03 -23.71 -2.69
N GLY A 267 -2.76 -22.42 -2.69
CA GLY A 267 -3.02 -21.54 -3.81
C GLY A 267 -2.60 -20.10 -3.53
N ALA A 268 -2.38 -19.34 -4.60
CA ALA A 268 -2.02 -17.94 -4.51
C ALA A 268 -2.86 -17.09 -5.47
N ALA A 269 -3.14 -15.85 -5.07
CA ALA A 269 -3.78 -14.85 -5.91
C ALA A 269 -2.93 -13.57 -5.94
N LEU A 270 -2.42 -13.23 -7.11
CA LEU A 270 -1.48 -12.12 -7.32
C LEU A 270 -2.09 -11.09 -8.26
N ASP A 271 -2.29 -9.86 -7.80
CA ASP A 271 -2.60 -8.74 -8.70
C ASP A 271 -1.32 -8.07 -9.22
N VAL A 272 -0.19 -8.30 -8.56
CA VAL A 272 1.10 -7.67 -8.83
C VAL A 272 2.22 -8.70 -8.87
N HIS A 273 3.22 -8.46 -9.70
CA HIS A 273 4.27 -9.42 -10.07
C HIS A 273 5.64 -8.75 -10.08
N GLU A 274 6.72 -9.51 -9.87
CA GLU A 274 8.10 -8.97 -9.87
C GLU A 274 8.45 -8.28 -11.20
N SER A 275 7.95 -8.83 -12.31
CA SER A 275 8.08 -8.24 -13.64
C SER A 275 6.70 -8.03 -14.25
N GLU A 276 6.39 -6.77 -14.55
CA GLU A 276 5.14 -6.37 -15.20
C GLU A 276 5.43 -5.76 -16.58
N PRO A 277 4.62 -6.05 -17.61
CA PRO A 277 3.35 -6.79 -17.57
C PRO A 277 3.53 -8.31 -17.39
N PHE A 278 2.65 -8.92 -16.58
CA PHE A 278 2.66 -10.35 -16.33
C PHE A 278 2.16 -11.16 -17.53
N SER A 279 2.76 -12.33 -17.74
CA SER A 279 2.31 -13.32 -18.73
C SER A 279 2.42 -14.73 -18.18
N PHE A 280 1.35 -15.51 -18.30
CA PHE A 280 1.35 -16.93 -17.93
C PHE A 280 2.31 -17.77 -18.79
N SER A 281 2.77 -17.29 -19.94
CA SER A 281 3.68 -18.04 -20.81
C SER A 281 5.16 -17.86 -20.48
N GLN A 282 5.49 -16.95 -19.56
CA GLN A 282 6.84 -16.53 -19.22
C GLN A 282 7.04 -16.44 -17.70
N GLY A 283 8.29 -16.39 -17.26
CA GLY A 283 8.64 -16.18 -15.86
C GLY A 283 8.55 -17.43 -14.96
N PRO A 284 8.86 -17.27 -13.66
CA PRO A 284 8.95 -18.38 -12.70
C PRO A 284 7.63 -19.11 -12.45
N LEU A 285 6.51 -18.41 -12.61
CA LEU A 285 5.17 -18.89 -12.29
C LEU A 285 4.47 -19.64 -13.45
N LYS A 286 5.12 -19.76 -14.61
CA LYS A 286 4.56 -20.35 -15.85
C LYS A 286 3.81 -21.68 -15.64
N ASP A 287 4.43 -22.60 -14.90
CA ASP A 287 3.88 -23.94 -14.66
C ASP A 287 3.42 -24.12 -13.20
N ALA A 288 3.15 -23.03 -12.48
CA ALA A 288 2.71 -23.08 -11.09
C ALA A 288 1.21 -23.44 -11.03
N PRO A 289 0.82 -24.49 -10.28
CA PRO A 289 -0.59 -24.83 -10.10
C PRO A 289 -1.27 -23.86 -9.12
N ASN A 290 -2.61 -23.86 -9.13
CA ASN A 290 -3.43 -23.14 -8.15
C ASN A 290 -3.10 -21.66 -8.01
N LEU A 291 -2.81 -21.01 -9.13
CA LEU A 291 -2.51 -19.59 -9.23
C LEU A 291 -3.69 -18.83 -9.85
N ILE A 292 -3.97 -17.64 -9.32
CA ILE A 292 -4.85 -16.64 -9.90
C ILE A 292 -3.99 -15.38 -10.12
N CYS A 293 -4.04 -14.81 -11.31
CA CYS A 293 -3.35 -13.55 -11.59
C CYS A 293 -4.32 -12.53 -12.16
N THR A 294 -4.19 -11.28 -11.73
CA THR A 294 -4.82 -10.11 -12.35
C THR A 294 -3.75 -9.09 -12.75
N PRO A 295 -3.99 -8.27 -13.79
CA PRO A 295 -2.94 -7.43 -14.38
C PRO A 295 -2.85 -6.06 -13.70
N HIS A 296 -2.50 -6.03 -12.41
CA HIS A 296 -2.35 -4.81 -11.60
C HIS A 296 -3.58 -3.90 -11.67
N ALA A 297 -4.75 -4.51 -11.47
CA ALA A 297 -6.05 -3.89 -11.68
C ALA A 297 -6.87 -3.73 -10.39
N ALA A 298 -6.34 -4.13 -9.22
CA ALA A 298 -7.07 -4.02 -7.96
C ALA A 298 -7.47 -2.58 -7.61
N TRP A 299 -6.76 -1.58 -8.15
CA TRP A 299 -7.03 -0.16 -7.92
C TRP A 299 -8.12 0.41 -8.82
N TYR A 300 -8.46 -0.26 -9.94
CA TYR A 300 -9.20 0.37 -11.01
C TYR A 300 -10.73 0.33 -10.79
N SER A 301 -11.33 1.51 -10.71
CA SER A 301 -12.72 1.78 -11.04
C SER A 301 -12.76 3.04 -11.90
N GLU A 302 -13.84 3.27 -12.66
CA GLU A 302 -13.99 4.50 -13.44
C GLU A 302 -13.88 5.75 -12.53
N GLN A 303 -14.50 5.67 -11.34
CA GLN A 303 -14.51 6.72 -10.34
C GLN A 303 -13.13 6.92 -9.70
N ALA A 304 -12.47 5.85 -9.23
CA ALA A 304 -11.16 5.93 -8.60
C ALA A 304 -10.09 6.49 -9.55
N SER A 305 -10.14 6.10 -10.83
CA SER A 305 -9.25 6.60 -11.87
C SER A 305 -9.39 8.12 -12.07
N ILE A 306 -10.63 8.63 -12.13
CA ILE A 306 -10.88 10.07 -12.22
C ILE A 306 -10.41 10.76 -10.94
N GLU A 307 -10.81 10.28 -9.77
CA GLU A 307 -10.47 10.90 -8.48
C GLU A 307 -8.95 11.05 -8.30
N MET A 308 -8.17 10.01 -8.61
CA MET A 308 -6.72 10.09 -8.45
C MET A 308 -6.04 11.05 -9.44
N ARG A 309 -6.54 11.11 -10.67
CA ARG A 309 -6.03 12.03 -11.70
C ARG A 309 -6.35 13.47 -11.33
N GLU A 310 -7.56 13.72 -10.82
CA GLU A 310 -7.95 15.04 -10.32
C GLU A 310 -7.12 15.49 -9.11
N GLU A 311 -6.89 14.60 -8.14
CA GLU A 311 -6.07 14.93 -6.96
C GLU A 311 -4.61 15.20 -7.37
N ALA A 312 -4.05 14.39 -8.27
CA ALA A 312 -2.69 14.57 -8.76
C ALA A 312 -2.53 15.90 -9.51
N ALA A 313 -3.49 16.27 -10.37
CA ALA A 313 -3.51 17.56 -11.05
C ALA A 313 -3.66 18.73 -10.06
N ARG A 314 -4.51 18.58 -9.04
CA ARG A 314 -4.65 19.57 -7.96
C ARG A 314 -3.34 19.74 -7.18
N GLU A 315 -2.59 18.67 -6.97
CA GLU A 315 -1.29 18.72 -6.30
C GLU A 315 -0.23 19.46 -7.13
N ILE A 316 -0.15 19.19 -8.44
CA ILE A 316 0.68 19.98 -9.36
C ILE A 316 0.28 21.46 -9.32
N ARG A 317 -1.02 21.77 -9.36
CA ARG A 317 -1.53 23.15 -9.28
C ARG A 317 -1.11 23.83 -7.98
N ARG A 318 -1.17 23.14 -6.84
CA ARG A 318 -0.70 23.64 -5.54
C ARG A 318 0.79 23.96 -5.57
N ALA A 319 1.61 23.10 -6.17
CA ALA A 319 3.04 23.31 -6.30
C ALA A 319 3.40 24.51 -7.19
N ILE A 320 2.65 24.72 -8.28
CA ILE A 320 2.89 25.84 -9.21
C ILE A 320 2.42 27.18 -8.64
N THR A 321 1.20 27.23 -8.08
CA THR A 321 0.59 28.50 -7.61
C THR A 321 1.02 28.89 -6.20
N GLY A 322 1.37 27.93 -5.35
CA GLY A 322 1.65 28.15 -3.94
C GLY A 322 2.95 28.90 -3.63
N GLY A 323 3.80 29.19 -4.63
CA GLY A 323 4.98 30.07 -4.49
C GLY A 323 6.06 29.63 -3.48
N ARG A 324 5.85 28.55 -2.72
CA ARG A 324 6.86 27.98 -1.84
C ARG A 324 7.92 27.31 -2.70
N ARG A 325 8.99 28.05 -2.98
CA ARG A 325 10.30 27.42 -3.13
C ARG A 325 10.51 26.53 -1.89
N PRO A 326 10.83 25.24 -2.03
CA PRO A 326 11.46 24.53 -0.93
C PRO A 326 12.64 25.40 -0.50
N ALA A 327 12.62 25.90 0.73
CA ALA A 327 13.74 26.68 1.23
C ALA A 327 14.99 25.81 1.14
N ALA A 328 16.06 26.35 0.57
CA ALA A 328 17.38 25.74 0.64
C ALA A 328 17.73 25.63 2.13
N GLY A 329 17.55 24.44 2.71
CA GLY A 329 17.71 24.24 4.15
C GLY A 329 17.08 22.94 4.65
N GLY A 330 17.77 21.82 4.41
CA GLY A 330 17.61 20.55 5.14
C GLY A 330 16.29 19.78 4.97
N PRO A 331 16.27 18.49 5.36
CA PRO A 331 15.16 17.55 5.12
C PRO A 331 13.86 17.85 5.90
N GLU A 332 13.74 18.97 6.62
CA GLU A 332 12.62 19.24 7.54
C GLU A 332 11.55 20.22 7.01
N ALA A 333 11.72 20.82 5.82
CA ALA A 333 10.82 21.88 5.32
C ALA A 333 9.73 21.42 4.32
N LEU A 334 9.55 20.12 4.09
CA LEU A 334 8.56 19.55 3.16
C LEU A 334 7.20 19.35 3.85
N VAL A 335 6.38 20.41 3.98
CA VAL A 335 5.08 20.32 4.66
C VAL A 335 3.94 20.91 3.82
N GLY A 336 3.17 20.03 3.16
CA GLY A 336 1.91 20.27 2.45
C GLY A 336 1.14 18.94 2.25
N ALA A 337 -0.18 18.96 2.32
CA ALA A 337 -1.05 17.82 2.63
C ALA A 337 -1.18 16.75 1.50
N ALA A 338 -0.22 15.83 1.44
CA ALA A 338 -0.33 14.44 1.01
C ALA A 338 0.64 13.65 1.91
N SER A 339 0.39 12.38 2.22
CA SER A 339 1.12 11.64 3.30
C SER A 339 2.63 11.91 3.34
N ILE A 340 3.06 12.69 4.33
CA ILE A 340 4.44 13.12 4.56
C ILE A 340 5.18 12.00 5.30
N PHE A 341 6.28 11.48 4.74
CA PHE A 341 7.20 10.62 5.47
C PHE A 341 8.25 11.46 6.20
N ARG A 342 8.31 11.31 7.52
CA ARG A 342 9.28 11.94 8.41
C ARG A 342 10.43 10.96 8.64
N TRP A 343 11.55 11.12 7.94
CA TRP A 343 12.75 10.35 8.25
C TRP A 343 13.42 10.95 9.50
N ARG A 344 13.31 10.27 10.65
CA ARG A 344 14.12 10.56 11.83
C ARG A 344 15.34 9.63 11.82
N GLY A 345 16.39 10.01 11.08
CA GLY A 345 17.71 9.44 11.30
C GLY A 345 18.21 9.87 12.68
N HIS A 346 18.34 8.93 13.60
CA HIS A 346 19.19 9.13 14.77
C HIS A 346 20.64 9.07 14.30
N CYS A 347 21.26 10.22 14.07
CA CYS A 347 22.71 10.33 14.15
C CYS A 347 23.07 10.23 15.63
N ALA A 348 23.57 9.06 16.05
CA ALA A 348 24.29 8.95 17.30
C ALA A 348 25.60 9.75 17.14
N GLU A 349 25.65 10.94 17.73
CA GLU A 349 26.91 11.65 17.93
C GLU A 349 27.77 10.85 18.90
N THR A 350 28.82 10.24 18.36
CA THR A 350 29.94 9.70 19.14
C THR A 350 30.78 10.86 19.67
N SER A 351 30.58 11.22 20.94
CA SER A 351 31.57 12.02 21.67
C SER A 351 32.73 11.11 22.12
N PRO A 352 34.00 11.47 21.86
CA PRO A 352 35.14 10.65 22.25
C PRO A 352 35.71 11.17 23.57
N HIS A 353 35.47 10.55 24.73
CA HIS A 353 36.38 10.63 25.89
C HIS A 353 36.09 9.52 26.92
N GLY A 354 36.96 8.51 26.94
CA GLY A 354 37.66 7.97 28.11
C GLY A 354 36.91 7.44 29.34
N GLY A 355 37.03 6.12 29.58
CA GLY A 355 37.31 5.58 30.92
C GLY A 355 36.25 4.63 31.52
N PRO A 356 36.62 3.42 32.00
CA PRO A 356 35.68 2.38 32.40
C PRO A 356 35.32 2.46 33.89
N LEU A 357 34.16 1.94 34.30
CA LEU A 357 33.93 1.38 35.64
C LEU A 357 32.62 0.58 35.76
N HIS A 358 32.66 -0.36 36.70
CA HIS A 358 31.83 -1.53 36.91
C HIS A 358 30.38 -1.31 37.40
N THR A 359 29.55 -2.33 37.14
CA THR A 359 28.45 -2.91 37.97
C THR A 359 27.52 -1.99 38.75
N HIS A 360 26.21 -2.06 38.46
CA HIS A 360 25.15 -2.55 39.37
C HIS A 360 23.74 -2.22 38.82
N SER A 361 22.84 -3.20 38.86
CA SER A 361 21.38 -2.94 38.89
C SER A 361 20.99 -2.23 40.19
N PRO A 362 19.86 -1.50 40.27
CA PRO A 362 18.63 -2.17 40.68
C PRO A 362 17.31 -1.60 40.09
N ARG A 363 16.25 -2.32 40.46
CA ARG A 363 14.82 -2.18 40.13
C ARG A 363 14.17 -0.86 40.60
N CYS A 364 13.02 -0.57 39.96
CA CYS A 364 11.74 -0.15 40.58
C CYS A 364 11.59 1.28 41.17
N TRP A 365 10.76 2.15 40.55
CA TRP A 365 9.39 2.52 41.00
C TRP A 365 8.77 3.71 40.23
N CYS A 366 7.45 3.63 40.07
CA CYS A 366 6.55 4.68 39.61
C CYS A 366 6.38 5.79 40.65
N HIS A 367 6.18 7.04 40.20
CA HIS A 367 5.16 7.91 40.80
C HIS A 367 4.73 9.05 39.88
N ALA A 368 3.41 9.16 39.73
CA ALA A 368 2.68 10.29 39.19
C ALA A 368 2.77 11.50 40.13
N ARG A 369 2.67 12.73 39.59
CA ARG A 369 2.50 13.96 40.37
C ARG A 369 1.10 14.53 40.14
N ASP A 370 0.38 14.63 41.26
CA ASP A 370 -0.85 15.39 41.44
C ASP A 370 -0.63 16.89 41.27
N THR A 371 -1.67 17.60 40.83
CA THR A 371 -1.83 19.05 41.03
C THR A 371 -3.15 19.33 41.74
N HIS A 372 -3.06 20.24 42.70
CA HIS A 372 -4.03 20.56 43.74
C HIS A 372 -5.37 21.14 43.25
N CYS A 373 -6.41 20.84 44.03
CA CYS A 373 -7.69 21.53 44.12
C CYS A 373 -7.84 22.10 45.55
N PRO A 374 -8.53 23.24 45.77
CA PRO A 374 -9.07 23.54 47.09
C PRO A 374 -10.61 23.58 47.10
N ALA A 375 -11.17 22.96 48.17
CA ALA A 375 -12.41 23.23 48.92
C ALA A 375 -13.63 23.80 48.17
N GLY A 376 -14.85 23.27 48.25
CA GLY A 376 -15.48 22.45 49.28
C GLY A 376 -16.85 23.07 49.59
N LEU A 377 -17.96 22.34 49.37
CA LEU A 377 -19.24 22.56 50.04
C LEU A 377 -20.20 21.40 49.75
N SER A 378 -20.81 20.92 50.83
CA SER A 378 -21.70 19.77 50.93
C SER A 378 -23.06 20.04 50.29
N ALA A 379 -23.71 19.03 49.71
CA ALA A 379 -25.07 18.62 50.11
C ALA A 379 -25.63 17.45 49.26
N ARG A 380 -26.04 16.40 49.98
CA ARG A 380 -27.27 15.59 49.84
C ARG A 380 -27.51 14.69 48.61
N VAL A 381 -27.52 13.41 48.98
CA VAL A 381 -28.27 12.25 48.46
C VAL A 381 -29.75 12.56 48.12
N SER A 382 -30.24 12.10 46.96
CA SER A 382 -31.39 11.16 46.83
C SER A 382 -31.83 10.89 45.38
N PHE A 383 -31.93 9.59 45.09
CA PHE A 383 -32.86 8.87 44.18
C PHE A 383 -33.98 9.63 43.45
N LEU A 384 -34.20 9.32 42.16
CA LEU A 384 -35.39 8.58 41.69
C LEU A 384 -35.30 8.13 40.21
N ARG A 385 -35.82 6.91 39.95
CA ARG A 385 -36.13 6.30 38.63
C ARG A 385 -37.51 6.75 38.13
N LEU A 386 -37.68 6.83 36.80
CA LEU A 386 -38.89 6.49 36.02
C LEU A 386 -38.44 6.32 34.55
N LEU A 387 -38.49 5.13 33.89
CA LEU A 387 -39.66 4.46 33.25
C LEU A 387 -40.39 5.41 32.28
N LYS A 388 -40.76 5.09 31.02
CA LYS A 388 -40.76 3.85 30.23
C LYS A 388 -41.20 4.20 28.78
N SER A 389 -40.73 3.41 27.81
CA SER A 389 -41.44 2.89 26.61
C SER A 389 -42.16 3.80 25.60
N GLY A 390 -41.88 3.54 24.32
CA GLY A 390 -42.78 3.76 23.18
C GLY A 390 -42.29 3.05 21.93
N LEU A 391 -42.74 1.80 21.72
CA LEU A 391 -42.55 0.96 20.53
C LEU A 391 -43.74 1.15 19.57
N CYS A 392 -43.50 1.04 18.26
CA CYS A 392 -44.36 0.67 17.10
C CYS A 392 -43.82 1.45 15.88
N LEU A 393 -43.43 0.88 14.74
CA LEU A 393 -43.71 -0.40 14.07
C LEU A 393 -42.46 -0.85 13.30
#